data_AF-A0AAU5X466-F1
#
_entry.id   AF-A0AAU5X466-F1
#
_cell.length_a   1.000
_cell.length_b   1.000
_cell.length_c   1.000
_cell.angle_alpha   90.00
_cell.angle_beta   90.00
_cell.angle_gamma   90.00
#
_symmetry.space_group_name_H-M   'P 1'
#
loop_
_entity.id
_entity.type
_entity.pdbx_description
1 polymer ?
#
loop_
_entity_poly.entity_id
_entity_poly.type
_entity_poly.pdbx_seq_one_letter_code
_entity_poly.pdbx_strand_id
1 'polypeptide(L)'
;MEWSRDDLRRMEPSERAALMRALAELAEEDPLDDPGHRKGRRLFIALTIGSCVWLVPWIVYLALTLPANYTADQWSATWTGFDIALLAALAGTALAILGKRQVAIVGMLVTSTLLVCDAWFDVMLSWGSDEFPLSVVTALVGELPLAGLFFYAARQLIRLTVHLAWIRSGLTGVEPRLTRIRLFTLIEPRQGRPSGPAPGRRP
;
A
#
# COMPACT_ATOMS: atom_id res chain seq x y z
N MET A 1 12.84 -0.16 37.39
CA MET A 1 14.25 0.10 37.06
C MET A 1 14.24 1.11 35.93
N GLU A 2 14.64 2.35 36.20
CA GLU A 2 14.59 3.43 35.21
C GLU A 2 15.99 3.55 34.58
N TRP A 3 16.11 3.26 33.29
CA TRP A 3 17.40 3.27 32.59
C TRP A 3 17.83 4.72 32.29
N SER A 4 18.99 5.15 32.77
CA SER A 4 19.53 6.48 32.43
C SER A 4 20.07 6.52 30.99
N ARG A 5 19.93 7.66 30.30
CA ARG A 5 20.50 7.85 28.94
C ARG A 5 22.01 7.65 28.91
N ASP A 6 22.70 7.94 30.01
CA ASP A 6 24.14 7.76 30.12
C ASP A 6 24.54 6.29 30.28
N ASP A 7 23.70 5.48 30.94
CA ASP A 7 23.92 4.03 31.04
C ASP A 7 23.73 3.36 29.67
N LEU A 8 22.72 3.79 28.90
CA LEU A 8 22.49 3.31 27.54
C LEU A 8 23.61 3.70 26.56
N ARG A 9 24.26 4.85 26.76
CA ARG A 9 25.40 5.27 25.94
C ARG A 9 26.66 4.47 26.22
N ARG A 10 26.80 3.97 27.46
CA ARG A 10 27.93 3.14 27.89
C ARG A 10 27.83 1.69 27.43
N MET A 11 26.63 1.21 27.09
CA MET A 11 26.44 -0.11 26.50
C MET A 11 27.16 -0.24 25.16
N GLU A 12 27.84 -1.37 25.00
CA GLU A 12 28.47 -1.72 23.73
C GLU A 12 27.40 -1.78 22.63
N PRO A 13 27.71 -1.39 21.37
CA PRO A 13 26.74 -1.43 20.28
C PRO A 13 26.07 -2.81 20.10
N SER A 14 26.82 -3.88 20.39
CA SER A 14 26.36 -5.27 20.33
C SER A 14 25.29 -5.58 21.40
N GLU A 15 25.50 -5.13 22.64
CA GLU A 15 24.58 -5.30 23.77
C GLU A 15 23.28 -4.52 23.55
N ARG A 16 23.38 -3.30 23.03
CA ARG A 16 22.20 -2.51 22.62
C ARG A 16 21.41 -3.22 21.53
N ALA A 17 22.09 -3.80 20.54
CA ALA A 17 21.42 -4.56 19.48
C ALA A 17 20.75 -5.84 20.03
N ALA A 18 21.39 -6.54 20.97
CA ALA A 18 20.83 -7.71 21.61
C ALA A 18 19.59 -7.38 22.46
N LEU A 19 19.63 -6.30 23.24
CA LEU A 19 18.49 -5.79 24.01
C LEU A 19 17.32 -5.41 23.09
N MET A 20 17.59 -4.70 21.99
CA MET A 20 16.54 -4.35 21.02
C MET A 20 15.91 -5.58 20.36
N ARG A 21 16.68 -6.65 20.10
CA ARG A 21 16.12 -7.92 19.60
C ARG A 21 15.25 -8.59 20.65
N ALA A 22 15.72 -8.72 21.88
CA ALA A 22 14.94 -9.35 22.96
C ALA A 22 13.62 -8.59 23.23
N LEU A 23 13.64 -7.26 23.20
CA LEU A 23 12.42 -6.45 23.31
C LEU A 23 11.49 -6.61 22.09
N ALA A 24 12.05 -6.76 20.88
CA ALA A 24 11.25 -7.01 19.70
C ALA A 24 10.58 -8.39 19.71
N GLU A 25 11.27 -9.42 20.22
CA GLU A 25 10.73 -10.77 20.44
C GLU A 25 9.61 -10.77 21.49
N LEU A 26 9.75 -9.98 22.56
CA LEU A 26 8.70 -9.81 23.57
C LEU A 26 7.49 -9.03 23.07
N ALA A 27 7.69 -8.10 22.14
CA ALA A 27 6.63 -7.32 21.50
C ALA A 27 5.97 -8.04 20.31
N GLU A 28 6.41 -9.27 19.99
CA GLU A 28 6.01 -10.04 18.82
C GLU A 28 4.62 -10.69 18.95
N GLU A 29 3.64 -9.96 19.47
CA GLU A 29 2.23 -10.27 19.20
C GLU A 29 1.95 -9.81 17.76
N ASP A 30 2.03 -10.74 16.78
CA ASP A 30 1.80 -10.44 15.37
C ASP A 30 0.38 -9.87 15.17
N PRO A 31 0.23 -8.55 14.89
CA PRO A 31 -1.09 -7.94 14.73
C PRO A 31 -1.86 -8.52 13.54
N LEU A 32 -1.17 -9.25 12.64
CA LEU A 32 -1.74 -9.88 11.45
C LEU A 32 -2.24 -11.32 11.68
N ASP A 33 -2.04 -11.90 12.87
CA ASP A 33 -2.45 -13.29 13.11
C ASP A 33 -3.94 -13.43 13.51
N ASP A 34 -4.67 -12.32 13.56
CA ASP A 34 -6.10 -12.31 13.80
C ASP A 34 -6.87 -12.99 12.62
N PRO A 35 -7.69 -14.04 12.86
CA PRO A 35 -8.32 -14.86 11.81
C PRO A 35 -9.13 -14.09 10.75
N GLY A 36 -9.67 -12.90 11.09
CA GLY A 36 -10.35 -12.01 10.13
C GLY A 36 -9.41 -11.49 9.03
N HIS A 37 -8.19 -11.10 9.41
CA HIS A 37 -7.18 -10.55 8.49
C HIS A 37 -6.65 -11.62 7.51
N ARG A 38 -6.58 -12.89 7.96
CA ARG A 38 -6.16 -14.01 7.10
C ARG A 38 -7.12 -14.26 5.94
N LYS A 39 -8.43 -14.23 6.19
CA LYS A 39 -9.46 -14.42 5.16
C LYS A 39 -9.45 -13.27 4.15
N GLY A 40 -9.39 -12.02 4.62
CA GLY A 40 -9.31 -10.84 3.76
C GLY A 40 -8.07 -10.86 2.86
N ARG A 41 -6.90 -11.24 3.41
CA ARG A 41 -5.67 -11.37 2.61
C ARG A 41 -5.79 -12.44 1.53
N ARG A 42 -6.36 -13.61 1.85
CA ARG A 42 -6.56 -14.69 0.87
C ARG A 42 -7.50 -14.27 -0.24
N LEU A 43 -8.61 -13.60 0.08
CA LEU A 43 -9.53 -13.07 -0.90
C LEU A 43 -8.84 -12.04 -1.80
N PHE A 44 -8.08 -11.11 -1.23
CA PHE A 44 -7.35 -10.09 -2.00
C PHE A 44 -6.31 -10.70 -2.95
N ILE A 45 -5.55 -11.70 -2.49
CA ILE A 45 -4.61 -12.45 -3.34
C ILE A 45 -5.35 -13.19 -4.45
N ALA A 46 -6.46 -13.86 -4.13
CA ALA A 46 -7.28 -14.57 -5.11
C ALA A 46 -7.85 -13.62 -6.16
N LEU A 47 -8.34 -12.44 -5.76
CA LEU A 47 -8.82 -11.39 -6.67
C LEU A 47 -7.69 -10.87 -7.55
N THR A 48 -6.51 -10.62 -6.98
CA THR A 48 -5.34 -10.15 -7.75
C THR A 48 -4.92 -11.17 -8.79
N ILE A 49 -4.76 -12.44 -8.40
CA ILE A 49 -4.37 -13.53 -9.32
C ILE A 49 -5.48 -13.78 -10.35
N GLY A 50 -6.74 -13.79 -9.92
CA GLY A 50 -7.90 -13.95 -10.80
C GLY A 50 -7.97 -12.84 -11.84
N SER A 51 -7.67 -11.60 -11.45
CA SER A 51 -7.59 -10.45 -12.37
C SER A 51 -6.48 -10.67 -13.40
N CYS A 52 -5.28 -11.11 -13.00
CA CYS A 52 -4.22 -11.45 -13.97
C CYS A 52 -4.67 -12.51 -14.99
N VAL A 53 -5.30 -13.59 -14.51
CA VAL A 53 -5.74 -14.70 -15.35
C VAL A 53 -6.85 -14.26 -16.31
N TRP A 54 -7.74 -13.37 -15.87
CA TRP A 54 -8.79 -12.80 -16.69
C TRP A 54 -8.28 -11.82 -17.75
N LEU A 55 -7.29 -10.99 -17.40
CA LEU A 55 -6.73 -9.97 -18.29
C LEU A 55 -6.01 -10.60 -19.49
N VAL A 56 -5.36 -11.75 -19.31
CA VAL A 56 -4.60 -12.40 -20.39
C VAL A 56 -5.48 -12.77 -21.61
N PRO A 57 -6.60 -13.50 -21.48
CA PRO A 57 -7.54 -13.72 -22.58
C PRO A 57 -8.13 -12.44 -23.16
N TRP A 58 -8.42 -11.45 -22.31
CA TRP A 58 -8.98 -10.17 -22.74
C TRP A 58 -8.03 -9.40 -23.67
N ILE A 59 -6.75 -9.33 -23.32
CA ILE A 59 -5.69 -8.74 -24.17
C ILE A 59 -5.63 -9.44 -25.53
N VAL A 60 -5.64 -10.77 -25.52
CA VAL A 60 -5.59 -11.55 -26.77
C VAL A 60 -6.83 -11.28 -27.61
N TYR A 61 -8.00 -11.22 -26.99
CA TYR A 61 -9.24 -10.89 -27.69
C TYR A 61 -9.19 -9.49 -28.30
N LEU A 62 -8.82 -8.45 -27.53
CA LEU A 62 -8.69 -7.07 -28.00
C LEU A 62 -7.68 -6.96 -29.15
N ALA A 63 -6.51 -7.58 -29.03
CA ALA A 63 -5.49 -7.58 -30.06
C ALA A 63 -5.99 -8.19 -31.39
N LEU A 64 -6.92 -9.16 -31.33
CA LEU A 64 -7.50 -9.81 -32.50
C LEU A 64 -8.75 -9.12 -33.05
N THR A 65 -9.52 -8.43 -32.20
CA THR A 65 -10.82 -7.83 -32.59
C THR A 65 -10.75 -6.35 -32.90
N LEU A 66 -9.73 -5.61 -32.44
CA LEU A 66 -9.58 -4.21 -32.81
C LEU A 66 -9.24 -4.07 -34.30
N PRO A 67 -10.16 -3.53 -35.13
CA PRO A 67 -9.92 -3.38 -36.55
C PRO A 67 -8.79 -2.37 -36.79
N ALA A 68 -7.78 -2.73 -37.60
CA ALA A 68 -6.61 -1.89 -37.90
C ALA A 68 -6.93 -0.58 -38.67
N ASN A 69 -8.20 -0.27 -38.87
CA ASN A 69 -8.73 0.74 -39.78
C ASN A 69 -9.31 1.99 -39.08
N TYR A 70 -9.07 2.20 -37.79
CA TYR A 70 -9.37 3.48 -37.12
C TYR A 70 -8.26 4.53 -37.37
N THR A 71 -8.05 4.95 -38.62
CA THR A 71 -7.35 6.18 -39.09
C THR A 71 -5.96 6.57 -38.52
N ALA A 72 -5.41 5.83 -37.56
CA ALA A 72 -4.09 5.97 -36.97
C ALA A 72 -3.55 4.55 -36.78
N ASP A 73 -2.59 4.16 -37.62
CA ASP A 73 -2.03 2.80 -37.76
C ASP A 73 -1.48 2.16 -36.46
N GLN A 74 -1.52 2.87 -35.31
CA GLN A 74 -0.89 2.46 -34.05
C GLN A 74 -1.85 2.40 -32.85
N TRP A 75 -3.17 2.57 -33.05
CA TRP A 75 -4.14 2.55 -31.94
C TRP A 75 -4.17 1.21 -31.19
N SER A 76 -4.27 0.10 -31.93
CA SER A 76 -4.24 -1.25 -31.36
C SER A 76 -2.94 -1.56 -30.60
N ALA A 77 -1.80 -1.09 -31.12
CA ALA A 77 -0.50 -1.25 -30.46
C ALA A 77 -0.40 -0.46 -29.14
N THR A 78 -0.97 0.73 -29.10
CA THR A 78 -0.99 1.58 -27.90
C THR A 78 -1.80 0.94 -26.78
N TRP A 79 -2.98 0.43 -27.12
CA TRP A 79 -3.88 -0.28 -26.19
C TRP A 79 -3.27 -1.57 -25.66
N THR A 80 -2.82 -2.44 -26.57
CA THR A 80 -2.14 -3.69 -26.19
C THR A 80 -0.93 -3.42 -25.28
N GLY A 81 -0.17 -2.36 -25.54
CA GLY A 81 0.96 -1.95 -24.71
C GLY A 81 0.56 -1.52 -23.30
N PHE A 82 -0.54 -0.77 -23.17
CA PHE A 82 -1.09 -0.38 -21.87
C PHE A 82 -1.54 -1.61 -21.08
N ASP A 83 -2.27 -2.53 -21.70
CA ASP A 83 -2.74 -3.74 -21.03
C ASP A 83 -1.58 -4.65 -20.59
N ILE A 84 -0.52 -4.77 -21.41
CA ILE A 84 0.69 -5.49 -21.02
C ILE A 84 1.34 -4.83 -19.78
N ALA A 85 1.37 -3.50 -19.73
CA ALA A 85 1.89 -2.78 -18.57
C ALA A 85 1.02 -2.98 -17.32
N LEU A 86 -0.31 -2.96 -17.46
CA LEU A 86 -1.27 -3.26 -16.40
C LEU A 86 -1.11 -4.70 -15.88
N LEU A 87 -1.01 -5.68 -16.79
CA LEU A 87 -0.77 -7.08 -16.46
C LEU A 87 0.57 -7.26 -15.74
N ALA A 88 1.63 -6.60 -16.22
CA ALA A 88 2.95 -6.64 -15.58
C ALA A 88 2.91 -6.03 -14.17
N ALA A 89 2.18 -4.92 -13.98
CA ALA A 89 1.98 -4.30 -12.67
C ALA A 89 1.20 -5.22 -11.72
N LEU A 90 0.10 -5.84 -12.19
CA LEU A 90 -0.69 -6.80 -11.43
C LEU A 90 0.15 -8.03 -11.03
N ALA A 91 0.87 -8.62 -11.98
CA ALA A 91 1.73 -9.78 -11.74
C ALA A 91 2.88 -9.44 -10.77
N GLY A 92 3.55 -8.30 -10.98
CA GLY A 92 4.59 -7.81 -10.08
C GLY A 92 4.06 -7.57 -8.67
N THR A 93 2.85 -7.03 -8.55
CA THR A 93 2.17 -6.80 -7.26
C THR A 93 1.83 -8.13 -6.59
N ALA A 94 1.27 -9.09 -7.33
CA ALA A 94 0.98 -10.43 -6.81
C ALA A 94 2.25 -11.11 -6.27
N LEU A 95 3.35 -11.09 -7.03
CA LEU A 95 4.63 -11.65 -6.63
C LEU A 95 5.19 -10.94 -5.39
N ALA A 96 5.08 -9.61 -5.31
CA ALA A 96 5.52 -8.85 -4.15
C ALA A 96 4.71 -9.19 -2.89
N ILE A 97 3.39 -9.38 -3.02
CA ILE A 97 2.50 -9.80 -1.92
C ILE A 97 2.85 -11.22 -1.46
N LEU A 98 3.02 -12.16 -2.40
CA LEU A 98 3.39 -13.54 -2.08
C LEU A 98 4.76 -13.62 -1.40
N GLY A 99 5.71 -12.79 -1.82
CA GLY A 99 7.01 -12.65 -1.20
C GLY A 99 7.03 -11.86 0.11
N LYS A 100 5.87 -11.36 0.59
CA LYS A 100 5.73 -10.50 1.79
C LYS A 100 6.68 -9.27 1.77
N ARG A 101 6.97 -8.73 0.57
CA ARG A 101 7.93 -7.63 0.39
C ARG A 101 7.23 -6.27 0.55
N GLN A 102 7.89 -5.29 1.16
CA GLN A 102 7.36 -3.91 1.28
C GLN A 102 7.10 -3.23 -0.07
N VAL A 103 7.82 -3.65 -1.12
CA VAL A 103 7.61 -3.19 -2.52
C VAL A 103 6.17 -3.46 -3.00
N ALA A 104 5.43 -4.38 -2.37
CA ALA A 104 4.03 -4.61 -2.64
C ALA A 104 3.17 -3.33 -2.51
N ILE A 105 3.50 -2.42 -1.60
CA ILE A 105 2.78 -1.14 -1.44
C ILE A 105 2.90 -0.30 -2.71
N VAL A 106 4.11 -0.21 -3.28
CA VAL A 106 4.35 0.52 -4.54
C VAL A 106 3.61 -0.15 -5.69
N GLY A 107 3.71 -1.48 -5.79
CA GLY A 107 2.99 -2.25 -6.80
C GLY A 107 1.47 -2.03 -6.74
N MET A 108 0.89 -2.04 -5.53
CA MET A 108 -0.54 -1.79 -5.33
C MET A 108 -0.95 -0.39 -5.82
N LEU A 109 -0.16 0.66 -5.51
CA LEU A 109 -0.45 2.03 -5.94
C LEU A 109 -0.35 2.19 -7.46
N VAL A 110 0.64 1.55 -8.09
CA VAL A 110 0.78 1.56 -9.56
C VAL A 110 -0.40 0.84 -10.19
N THR A 111 -0.72 -0.37 -9.72
CA THR A 111 -1.83 -1.19 -10.22
C THR A 111 -3.17 -0.47 -10.08
N SER A 112 -3.46 0.13 -8.92
CA SER A 112 -4.71 0.88 -8.72
C SER A 112 -4.80 2.09 -9.65
N THR A 113 -3.69 2.76 -9.91
CA THR A 113 -3.68 3.91 -10.83
C THR A 113 -3.95 3.46 -12.25
N LEU A 114 -3.32 2.37 -12.70
CA LEU A 114 -3.55 1.81 -14.03
C LEU A 114 -5.00 1.33 -14.20
N LEU A 115 -5.62 0.69 -13.20
CA LEU A 115 -7.03 0.32 -13.24
C LEU A 115 -7.98 1.51 -13.33
N VAL A 116 -7.65 2.65 -12.71
CA VAL A 116 -8.45 3.88 -12.86
C VAL A 116 -8.30 4.46 -14.26
N CYS A 117 -7.09 4.42 -14.82
CA CYS A 117 -6.84 4.83 -16.19
C CYS A 117 -7.60 3.94 -17.19
N ASP A 118 -7.61 2.62 -16.97
CA ASP A 118 -8.36 1.62 -17.75
C ASP A 118 -9.86 1.97 -17.82
N ALA A 119 -10.49 2.11 -16.65
CA ALA A 119 -11.90 2.51 -16.52
C ALA A 119 -12.22 3.85 -17.18
N TRP A 120 -11.32 4.81 -17.06
CA TRP A 120 -11.47 6.10 -17.73
C TRP A 120 -11.44 5.94 -19.25
N PHE A 121 -10.49 5.17 -19.78
CA PHE A 121 -10.38 4.98 -21.21
C PHE A 121 -11.59 4.21 -21.76
N ASP A 122 -12.01 3.12 -21.13
CA ASP A 122 -13.16 2.32 -21.56
C ASP A 122 -14.44 3.15 -21.68
N VAL A 123 -14.72 3.98 -20.68
CA VAL A 123 -15.88 4.89 -20.70
C VAL A 123 -15.75 5.96 -21.78
N MET A 124 -14.55 6.50 -22.00
CA MET A 124 -14.32 7.52 -23.02
C MET A 124 -14.39 6.95 -24.45
N LEU A 125 -13.95 5.71 -24.67
CA LEU A 125 -13.97 5.07 -25.99
C LEU A 125 -15.37 4.60 -26.39
N SER A 126 -16.16 4.16 -25.41
CA SER A 126 -17.55 3.78 -25.63
C SER A 126 -18.48 4.99 -25.77
N TRP A 127 -17.97 6.21 -25.60
CA TRP A 127 -18.78 7.43 -25.66
C TRP A 127 -19.49 7.60 -27.00
N GLY A 128 -20.83 7.60 -26.97
CA GLY A 128 -21.68 7.77 -28.15
C GLY A 128 -21.95 6.47 -28.93
N SER A 129 -21.49 5.31 -28.45
CA SER A 129 -21.90 4.00 -28.95
C SER A 129 -22.99 3.37 -28.08
N ASP A 130 -23.64 2.32 -28.59
CA ASP A 130 -24.63 1.54 -27.83
C ASP A 130 -23.99 0.78 -26.64
N GLU A 131 -22.67 0.66 -26.61
CA GLU A 131 -21.91 -0.02 -25.54
C GLU A 131 -21.61 0.91 -24.35
N PHE A 132 -21.84 2.21 -24.47
CA PHE A 132 -21.59 3.20 -23.41
C PHE A 132 -22.19 2.82 -22.05
N PRO A 133 -23.47 2.42 -21.93
CA PRO A 133 -24.07 2.10 -20.64
C PRO A 133 -23.42 0.87 -20.00
N LEU A 134 -23.03 -0.11 -20.83
CA LEU A 134 -22.36 -1.32 -20.36
C LEU A 134 -20.96 -1.00 -19.82
N SER A 135 -20.20 -0.20 -20.56
CA SER A 135 -18.84 0.24 -20.16
C SER A 135 -18.84 1.04 -18.86
N VAL A 136 -19.83 1.92 -18.66
CA VAL A 136 -19.99 2.63 -17.38
C VAL A 136 -20.29 1.66 -16.22
N VAL A 137 -21.11 0.64 -16.45
CA VAL A 137 -21.42 -0.37 -15.42
C VAL A 137 -20.19 -1.21 -15.08
N THR A 138 -19.41 -1.65 -16.08
CA THR A 138 -18.19 -2.44 -15.84
C THR A 138 -17.13 -1.60 -15.12
N ALA A 139 -16.95 -0.34 -15.50
CA ALA A 139 -16.05 0.59 -14.80
C ALA A 139 -16.45 0.78 -13.32
N LEU A 140 -17.74 1.02 -13.05
CA LEU A 140 -18.24 1.30 -11.69
C LEU A 140 -18.32 0.07 -10.78
N VAL A 141 -18.55 -1.12 -11.33
CA VAL A 141 -18.77 -2.35 -10.55
C VAL A 141 -17.55 -3.28 -10.56
N GLY A 142 -16.70 -3.20 -11.57
CA GLY A 142 -15.51 -4.03 -11.73
C GLY A 142 -14.22 -3.28 -11.39
N GLU A 143 -13.78 -2.42 -12.32
CA GLU A 143 -12.45 -1.83 -12.29
C GLU A 143 -12.24 -0.82 -11.15
N LEU A 144 -13.17 0.11 -10.93
CA LEU A 144 -13.04 1.10 -9.87
C LEU A 144 -13.13 0.49 -8.46
N PRO A 145 -14.02 -0.47 -8.16
CA PRO A 145 -14.00 -1.19 -6.90
C PRO A 145 -12.69 -1.96 -6.69
N LEU A 146 -12.17 -2.62 -7.73
CA LEU A 146 -10.88 -3.30 -7.66
C LEU A 146 -9.74 -2.31 -7.38
N ALA A 147 -9.67 -1.19 -8.08
CA ALA A 147 -8.71 -0.12 -7.85
C ALA A 147 -8.79 0.42 -6.41
N GLY A 148 -10.02 0.63 -5.92
CA GLY A 148 -10.31 1.04 -4.55
C GLY A 148 -9.80 0.03 -3.52
N LEU A 149 -9.94 -1.28 -3.78
CA LEU A 149 -9.39 -2.34 -2.93
C LEU A 149 -7.86 -2.30 -2.89
N PHE A 150 -7.19 -2.10 -4.02
CA PHE A 150 -5.72 -1.95 -4.07
C PHE A 150 -5.24 -0.71 -3.28
N PHE A 151 -5.89 0.44 -3.46
CA PHE A 151 -5.59 1.65 -2.67
C PHE A 151 -5.84 1.45 -1.18
N TYR A 152 -6.95 0.82 -0.82
CA TYR A 152 -7.29 0.51 0.58
C TYR A 152 -6.24 -0.42 1.21
N ALA A 153 -5.87 -1.50 0.51
CA ALA A 153 -4.84 -2.43 0.96
C ALA A 153 -3.48 -1.75 1.14
N ALA A 154 -3.06 -0.92 0.18
CA ALA A 154 -1.83 -0.14 0.28
C ALA A 154 -1.84 0.78 1.51
N ARG A 155 -2.96 1.50 1.73
CA ARG A 155 -3.13 2.38 2.90
C ARG A 155 -3.09 1.62 4.22
N GLN A 156 -3.71 0.44 4.29
CA GLN A 156 -3.68 -0.40 5.49
C GLN A 156 -2.27 -0.90 5.80
N LEU A 157 -1.53 -1.35 4.78
CA LEU A 157 -0.13 -1.78 4.95
C LEU A 157 0.79 -0.64 5.40
N ILE A 158 0.60 0.57 4.88
CA ILE A 158 1.34 1.77 5.33
C ILE A 158 1.04 2.03 6.81
N ARG A 159 -0.23 1.99 7.22
CA ARG A 159 -0.62 2.20 8.63
C ARG A 159 -0.05 1.16 9.57
N LEU A 160 -0.10 -0.11 9.19
CA LEU A 160 0.48 -1.20 9.96
C LEU A 160 2.01 -1.04 10.08
N THR A 161 2.68 -0.69 9.00
CA THR A 161 4.13 -0.45 9.02
C THR A 161 4.49 0.71 9.96
N VAL A 162 3.71 1.79 9.92
CA VAL A 162 3.85 2.94 10.83
C VAL A 162 3.58 2.55 12.28
N HIS A 163 2.52 1.81 12.55
CA HIS A 163 2.16 1.35 13.89
C HIS A 163 3.24 0.44 14.48
N LEU A 164 3.76 -0.51 13.71
CA LEU A 164 4.89 -1.36 14.10
C LEU A 164 6.15 -0.53 14.36
N ALA A 165 6.43 0.48 13.53
CA ALA A 165 7.53 1.40 13.78
C ALA A 165 7.34 2.25 15.04
N TRP A 166 6.10 2.63 15.37
CA TRP A 166 5.72 3.37 16.57
C TRP A 166 5.93 2.54 17.84
N ILE A 167 5.40 1.31 17.87
CA ILE A 167 5.59 0.36 18.98
C ILE A 167 7.08 0.06 19.18
N ARG A 168 7.81 -0.23 18.09
CA ARG A 168 9.27 -0.49 18.16
C ARG A 168 10.09 0.70 18.63
N SER A 169 9.56 1.91 18.53
CA SER A 169 10.19 3.12 19.06
C SER A 169 9.97 3.31 20.57
N GLY A 170 9.21 2.41 21.22
CA GLY A 170 8.91 2.46 22.66
C GLY A 170 7.89 3.52 23.05
N LEU A 171 7.12 4.04 22.08
CA LEU A 171 6.11 5.07 22.31
C LEU A 171 4.75 4.44 22.62
N THR A 172 4.23 4.72 23.81
CA THR A 172 2.93 4.21 24.29
C THR A 172 1.78 5.21 24.12
N GLY A 173 2.04 6.36 23.48
CA GLY A 173 1.05 7.41 23.23
C GLY A 173 0.15 7.14 22.02
N VAL A 174 -0.91 7.94 21.88
CA VAL A 174 -1.85 7.91 20.74
C VAL A 174 -1.08 8.08 19.43
N GLU A 175 -1.28 7.15 18.49
CA GLU A 175 -0.63 7.15 17.18
C GLU A 175 -0.85 8.47 16.43
N PRO A 176 0.21 9.13 15.96
CA PRO A 176 0.08 10.33 15.17
C PRO A 176 -0.55 9.99 13.81
N ARG A 177 -1.38 10.91 13.31
CA ARG A 177 -1.93 10.82 11.95
C ARG A 177 -0.78 10.71 10.94
N LEU A 178 -0.95 9.91 9.88
CA LEU A 178 0.06 9.73 8.82
C LEU A 178 0.60 11.06 8.25
N THR A 179 -0.22 12.10 8.22
CA THR A 179 0.17 13.44 7.75
C THR A 179 1.17 14.17 8.65
N ARG A 180 1.38 13.71 9.89
CA ARG A 180 2.29 14.29 10.88
C ARG A 180 3.60 13.54 11.04
N ILE A 181 3.76 12.40 10.35
CA ILE A 181 4.98 11.58 10.42
C ILE A 181 5.94 12.07 9.34
N ARG A 182 7.16 12.46 9.74
CA ARG A 182 8.19 12.90 8.79
C ARG A 182 8.85 11.66 8.18
N LEU A 183 9.22 11.74 6.90
CA LEU A 183 9.79 10.63 6.12
C LEU A 183 11.03 9.97 6.75
N PHE A 184 11.75 10.68 7.63
CA PHE A 184 13.01 10.22 8.25
C PHE A 184 13.06 10.40 9.78
N THR A 185 11.98 10.88 10.39
CA THR A 185 11.92 11.14 11.84
C THR A 185 10.53 10.78 12.34
N LEU A 186 10.44 9.65 13.06
CA LEU A 186 9.18 9.17 13.66
C LEU A 186 8.64 10.13 14.74
N ILE A 187 9.49 11.02 15.28
CA ILE A 187 9.18 11.88 16.43
C ILE A 187 9.98 13.18 16.35
N GLU A 188 9.31 14.32 16.56
CA GLU A 188 9.99 15.57 16.92
C GLU A 188 10.61 15.42 18.32
N PRO A 189 11.88 15.80 18.58
CA PRO A 189 12.50 15.71 19.92
C PRO A 189 11.86 16.60 21.01
N ARG A 190 10.65 17.14 20.80
CA ARG A 190 10.09 18.25 21.58
C ARG A 190 8.69 17.97 22.13
N GLN A 191 8.53 16.87 22.86
CA GLN A 191 7.47 16.76 23.88
C GLN A 191 8.03 16.39 25.27
N GLY A 192 9.22 16.89 25.58
CA GLY A 192 9.78 16.87 26.92
C GLY A 192 9.81 18.28 27.52
N ARG A 193 8.67 18.82 27.94
CA ARG A 193 8.67 19.74 29.08
C ARG A 193 7.32 19.67 29.79
N PRO A 194 7.19 18.90 30.89
CA PRO A 194 6.28 19.34 31.93
C PRO A 194 6.77 20.72 32.35
N SER A 195 5.94 21.74 32.19
CA SER A 195 6.12 23.02 32.87
C SER A 195 6.07 22.75 34.38
N GLY A 196 7.21 22.36 34.95
CA GLY A 196 7.42 22.29 36.39
C GLY A 196 7.34 23.69 37.00
N PRO A 197 7.03 23.79 38.31
CA PRO A 197 6.55 25.00 38.92
C PRO A 197 7.64 26.08 39.04
N ALA A 198 7.20 27.34 39.05
CA ALA A 198 8.04 28.52 39.18
C ALA A 198 8.98 28.45 40.40
N PRO A 199 10.28 28.80 40.26
CA PRO A 199 11.10 29.11 41.41
C PRO A 199 10.83 30.57 41.79
N GLY A 200 10.09 30.77 42.88
CA GLY A 200 10.04 32.08 43.53
C GLY A 200 11.42 32.48 44.05
N ARG A 201 11.71 33.78 44.01
CA ARG A 201 12.41 34.45 45.10
C ARG A 201 12.14 35.96 45.08
N ARG A 202 11.65 36.41 46.23
CA ARG A 202 11.62 37.79 46.73
C ARG A 202 13.06 38.34 46.84
N PRO A 203 13.23 39.66 46.99
CA PRO A 203 13.10 40.29 48.31
C PRO A 203 11.88 41.20 48.47
#